data_AF-A0A661K2G4-F1
#
_entry.id   AF-A0A661K2G4-F1
#
_cell.length_a   1.000
_cell.length_b   1.000
_cell.length_c   1.000
_cell.angle_alpha   90.00
_cell.angle_beta   90.00
_cell.angle_gamma   90.00
#
_symmetry.space_group_name_H-M   'P 1'
#
loop_
_entity.id
_entity.type
_entity.pdbx_description
1 polymer ?
#
loop_
_entity_poly.entity_id
_entity_poly.type
_entity_poly.pdbx_seq_one_letter_code
_entity_poly.pdbx_strand_id
1 'polypeptide(L)' 'KKSQKAIIIGEKGRMLKEIGSKARMELEHIFGTRIFLELWVRVEKKWRRDEKVLRKFGYR' A
#
# COMPACT_ATOMS: atom_id res chain seq x y z
N LYS A 1 -6.76 -12.86 -1.18
CA LYS A 1 -6.54 -13.93 -2.18
C LYS A 1 -5.12 -13.75 -2.73
N LYS A 2 -4.32 -14.81 -2.92
CA LYS A 2 -2.89 -14.67 -3.31
C LYS A 2 -2.69 -13.92 -4.64
N SER A 3 -3.65 -14.01 -5.57
CA SER A 3 -3.63 -13.31 -6.86
C SER A 3 -3.56 -11.79 -6.75
N GLN A 4 -4.10 -11.20 -5.67
CA GLN A 4 -4.08 -9.75 -5.45
C GLN A 4 -2.66 -9.21 -5.28
N LYS A 5 -1.76 -10.00 -4.67
CA LYS A 5 -0.36 -9.59 -4.49
C LYS A 5 0.33 -9.35 -5.83
N ALA A 6 0.14 -10.26 -6.78
CA ALA A 6 0.73 -10.13 -8.11
C ALA A 6 0.17 -8.92 -8.87
N ILE A 7 -1.13 -8.65 -8.76
CA ILE A 7 -1.78 -7.49 -9.39
C ILE A 7 -1.22 -6.17 -8.84
N ILE A 8 -1.08 -6.06 -7.51
CA ILE A 8 -0.58 -4.83 -6.87
C ILE A 8 0.91 -4.61 -7.15
N ILE A 9 1.71 -5.68 -7.19
CA ILE A 9 3.13 -5.57 -7.56
C ILE A 9 3.23 -5.19 -9.05
N GLY A 10 2.42 -5.80 -9.91
CA GLY A 10 2.48 -5.63 -11.36
C GLY A 10 3.72 -6.29 -11.96
N GLU A 11 3.79 -6.28 -13.30
CA GLU A 11 4.95 -6.81 -14.01
C GLU A 11 6.23 -6.06 -13.58
N LYS A 12 7.24 -6.81 -13.11
CA LYS A 12 8.52 -6.27 -12.63
C LYS A 12 8.37 -5.15 -11.56
N GLY A 13 7.29 -5.15 -10.79
CA GLY A 13 7.05 -4.14 -9.76
C GLY A 13 6.52 -2.79 -10.29
N ARG A 14 6.16 -2.70 -11.58
CA ARG A 14 5.75 -1.45 -12.23
C ARG A 14 4.57 -0.77 -11.53
N MET A 15 3.55 -1.54 -11.15
CA MET A 15 2.35 -1.02 -10.51
C MET A 15 2.67 -0.49 -9.11
N LEU A 16 3.45 -1.23 -8.32
CA LEU A 16 3.85 -0.79 -6.98
C LEU A 16 4.71 0.48 -7.05
N LYS A 17 5.61 0.58 -8.03
CA LYS A 17 6.42 1.78 -8.26
C LYS A 17 5.56 2.98 -8.63
N GLU A 18 4.54 2.80 -9.46
CA GLU A 18 3.62 3.87 -9.84
C GLU A 18 2.82 4.39 -8.63
N ILE A 19 2.25 3.48 -7.84
CA ILE A 19 1.53 3.81 -6.60
C ILE A 19 2.45 4.58 -5.65
N GLY A 20 3.65 4.05 -5.39
CA GLY A 20 4.63 4.67 -4.49
C GLY A 20 5.09 6.04 -4.99
N SER A 21 5.28 6.21 -6.29
CA SER A 21 5.68 7.50 -6.88
C SER A 21 4.61 8.56 -6.71
N LYS A 22 3.35 8.22 -7.02
CA LYS A 22 2.20 9.14 -6.88
C LYS A 22 1.98 9.53 -5.41
N ALA A 23 1.95 8.54 -4.51
CA ALA A 23 1.79 8.79 -3.08
C ALA A 23 2.94 9.64 -2.52
N ARG A 24 4.20 9.35 -2.89
CA ARG A 24 5.35 10.14 -2.45
C ARG A 24 5.25 11.59 -2.92
N MET A 25 4.89 11.86 -4.18
CA MET A 25 4.74 13.22 -4.69
C MET A 25 3.68 14.02 -3.91
N GLU A 26 2.55 13.39 -3.59
CA GLU A 26 1.49 14.01 -2.81
C GLU A 26 1.95 14.31 -1.37
N LEU A 27 2.65 13.36 -0.73
CA LEU A 27 3.23 13.57 0.59
C LEU A 27 4.27 14.70 0.58
N GLU A 28 5.18 14.72 -0.39
CA GLU A 28 6.18 15.80 -0.51
C GLU A 28 5.52 17.17 -0.69
N HIS A 29 4.39 17.24 -1.42
CA HIS A 29 3.61 18.46 -1.57
C HIS A 29 2.98 18.92 -0.25
N ILE A 30 2.39 17.99 0.52
CA ILE A 30 1.74 18.29 1.81
C ILE A 30 2.77 18.71 2.86
N PHE A 31 3.91 18.03 2.93
CA PHE A 31 4.92 18.24 3.98
C PHE A 31 6.02 19.23 3.60
N GLY A 32 6.12 19.64 2.33
CA GLY A 32 7.10 20.62 1.85
C GLY A 32 8.55 20.15 1.95
N THR A 33 8.79 18.84 2.02
CA THR A 33 10.13 18.25 2.17
C THR A 33 10.27 17.00 1.30
N ARG A 34 11.50 16.58 1.05
CA ARG A 34 11.79 15.32 0.34
C ARG A 34 11.48 14.12 1.23
N ILE A 35 10.78 13.13 0.69
CA ILE A 35 10.34 11.94 1.42
C ILE A 35 10.84 10.70 0.71
N PHE A 36 11.46 9.78 1.47
CA PHE A 36 11.70 8.42 1.00
C PHE A 36 10.56 7.51 1.49
N LEU A 37 9.81 6.94 0.56
CA LEU A 37 8.67 6.07 0.86
C LEU A 37 8.97 4.61 0.45
N GLU A 38 9.15 3.74 1.45
CA GLU A 38 9.29 2.29 1.26
C GLU A 38 7.94 1.59 1.42
N LEU A 39 7.58 0.73 0.47
CA LEU A 39 6.30 0.02 0.44
C LEU A 39 6.51 -1.49 0.28
N TRP A 40 5.75 -2.29 1.02
CA TRP A 40 5.73 -3.75 0.89
C TRP A 40 4.31 -4.29 0.75
N VAL A 41 4.14 -5.33 -0.07
CA VAL A 41 2.83 -5.99 -0.27
C VAL A 41 2.76 -7.28 0.54
N ARG A 42 1.83 -7.33 1.51
CA ARG A 42 1.50 -8.52 2.30
C ARG A 42 0.07 -8.98 1.99
N VAL A 43 -0.17 -10.30 2.09
CA VAL A 43 -1.51 -10.88 1.90
C VAL A 43 -1.99 -11.41 3.24
N GLU A 44 -3.04 -10.79 3.78
CA GLU A 44 -3.76 -11.29 4.94
C GLU A 44 -5.03 -12.02 4.48
N LYS A 45 -5.29 -13.22 5.01
CA LYS A 45 -6.44 -14.03 4.56
C LYS A 45 -7.70 -13.53 5.25
N LYS A 46 -8.74 -13.23 4.46
CA LYS A 46 -10.08 -12.82 4.96
C LYS A 46 -10.03 -11.62 5.93
N TRP A 47 -9.01 -10.75 5.86
CA TRP A 47 -8.81 -9.63 6.78
C TRP A 47 -10.02 -8.68 6.92
N ARG A 48 -10.80 -8.53 5.85
CA ARG A 48 -12.04 -7.73 5.86
C ARG A 48 -13.13 -8.26 6.80
N ARG A 49 -13.01 -9.50 7.28
CA ARG A 49 -13.93 -10.13 8.24
C ARG A 49 -13.32 -10.26 9.63
N ASP A 50 -12.07 -9.82 9.80
CA ASP A 50 -11.38 -9.89 11.07
C ASP A 50 -11.45 -8.51 11.74
N GLU A 51 -12.31 -8.37 12.74
CA GLU A 51 -12.49 -7.12 13.48
C GLU A 51 -11.19 -6.61 14.12
N LYS A 52 -10.30 -7.50 14.55
CA LYS A 52 -9.01 -7.10 15.15
C LYS A 52 -8.12 -6.46 14.08
N VAL A 53 -8.10 -7.02 12.88
CA VAL A 53 -7.32 -6.48 11.75
C VAL A 53 -7.93 -5.17 11.24
N LEU A 54 -9.26 -5.07 11.16
CA LEU A 54 -9.94 -3.83 10.77
C LEU A 54 -9.63 -2.68 11.74
N ARG A 55 -9.74 -2.94 13.05
CA ARG A 55 -9.37 -1.96 14.10
C ARG A 55 -7.91 -1.54 13.99
N LYS A 56 -6.99 -2.48 13.73
CA LYS A 56 -5.56 -2.19 13.54
C LYS A 56 -5.30 -1.28 12.33
N PHE A 57 -6.07 -1.42 11.26
CA PHE A 57 -5.96 -0.57 10.07
C PHE A 57 -6.72 0.76 10.19
N GLY A 58 -7.35 1.04 11.34
CA GLY A 58 -8.07 2.28 11.58
C GLY A 58 -9.47 2.33 10.97
N TYR A 59 -9.98 1.20 10.45
CA TYR A 59 -11.38 1.09 10.02
C TYR A 59 -12.28 0.97 11.26
N ARG A 60 -13.36 1.75 11.30
CA ARG A 60 -14.41 1.72 12.33
C ARG A 60 -15.66 1.03 11.80
#